data_AF-A0A8H4VSC3-F1
#
_entry.id   AF-A0A8H4VSC3-F1
#
_cell.length_a   1.000
_cell.length_b   1.000
_cell.length_c   1.000
_cell.angle_alpha   90.00
_cell.angle_beta   90.00
_cell.angle_gamma   90.00
#
_symmetry.space_group_name_H-M   'P 1'
#
loop_
_entity.id
_entity.type
_entity.pdbx_description
1 polymer ?
#
loop_
_entity_poly.entity_id
_entity_poly.type
_entity_poly.pdbx_seq_one_letter_code
_entity_poly.pdbx_strand_id
1 'polypeptide(L)'
;MRPHQVYTVYQTLRLLYFAVGRALLLGDAAHATTPDFASGAGLAIESTYFLGHIIFKVLEKNLAPNASATTITKVYDEIRRPFCNAAAAASRTLGTMSNFTVPGFEQYIDGVEMPRQDIMPNITASPHIICV
;
A
#
# COMPACT_ATOMS: atom_id res chain seq x y z
N MET A 1 -31.35 11.95 14.09
CA MET A 1 -30.03 12.03 13.44
C MET A 1 -29.09 11.05 14.15
N ARG A 2 -28.32 10.24 13.42
CA ARG A 2 -27.26 9.44 14.05
C ARG A 2 -26.12 10.39 14.48
N PRO A 3 -25.51 10.19 15.66
CA PRO A 3 -24.38 11.01 16.08
C PRO A 3 -23.24 10.93 15.06
N HIS A 4 -22.51 12.04 14.89
CA HIS A 4 -21.32 12.08 14.06
C HIS A 4 -20.29 11.07 14.60
N GLN A 5 -19.84 10.16 13.74
CA GLN A 5 -18.79 9.21 14.07
C GLN A 5 -17.47 9.73 13.51
N VAL A 6 -16.46 9.80 14.37
CA VAL A 6 -15.11 10.22 14.02
C VAL A 6 -14.20 9.01 14.17
N TYR A 7 -13.41 8.72 13.13
CA TYR A 7 -12.46 7.61 13.10
C TYR A 7 -11.05 8.17 12.92
N THR A 8 -10.14 7.81 13.82
CA THR A 8 -8.73 8.15 13.66
C THR A 8 -8.08 7.21 12.66
N VAL A 9 -7.36 7.78 11.69
CA VAL A 9 -6.67 7.01 10.65
C VAL A 9 -5.26 6.67 11.12
N TYR A 10 -4.93 5.39 11.09
CA TYR A 10 -3.58 4.89 11.34
C TYR A 10 -3.09 4.09 10.14
N GLN A 11 -1.78 4.13 9.93
CA GLN A 11 -1.10 3.36 8.90
C GLN A 11 0.09 2.66 9.53
N THR A 12 0.34 1.39 9.17
CA THR A 12 1.52 0.67 9.64
C THR A 12 2.82 1.25 9.08
N LEU A 13 3.91 1.05 9.81
CA LEU A 13 5.25 1.24 9.26
C LEU A 13 5.49 0.23 8.12
N ARG A 14 6.42 0.55 7.21
CA ARG A 14 6.86 -0.38 6.18
C ARG A 14 7.57 -1.56 6.85
N LEU A 15 6.94 -2.73 6.82
CA LEU A 15 7.54 -3.93 7.38
C LEU A 15 8.69 -4.41 6.49
N LEU A 16 9.76 -4.87 7.13
CA LEU A 16 10.92 -5.46 6.46
C LEU A 16 10.65 -6.88 5.97
N TYR A 17 9.68 -7.57 6.58
CA TYR A 17 9.25 -8.91 6.21
C TYR A 17 7.73 -9.03 6.39
N PHE A 18 7.07 -9.59 5.40
CA PHE A 18 5.68 -10.05 5.44
C PHE A 18 5.60 -11.55 5.77
N ALA A 19 6.66 -12.32 5.55
CA ALA A 19 6.66 -13.74 5.88
C ALA A 19 8.01 -14.21 6.46
N VAL A 20 7.94 -15.06 7.48
CA VAL A 20 9.10 -15.68 8.13
C VAL A 20 8.79 -17.14 8.44
N GLY A 21 9.64 -18.04 7.96
CA GLY A 21 9.45 -19.48 8.13
C GLY A 21 8.15 -19.97 7.47
N ARG A 22 7.17 -20.34 8.30
CA ARG A 22 5.85 -20.84 7.86
C ARG A 22 4.70 -19.90 8.23
N ALA A 23 5.01 -18.69 8.70
CA ALA A 23 4.03 -17.67 9.03
C ALA A 23 4.10 -16.51 8.04
N LEU A 24 2.95 -15.94 7.69
CA LEU A 24 2.85 -14.80 6.79
C LEU A 24 1.75 -13.84 7.26
N LEU A 25 1.93 -12.56 6.91
CA LEU A 25 0.99 -11.47 7.13
C LEU A 25 0.31 -11.08 5.81
N LEU A 26 -0.96 -10.72 5.89
CA LEU A 26 -1.81 -10.32 4.78
C LEU A 26 -2.70 -9.14 5.23
N GLY A 27 -3.17 -8.35 4.27
CA GLY A 27 -4.11 -7.26 4.55
C GLY A 27 -3.50 -6.21 5.47
N ASP A 28 -4.33 -5.60 6.31
CA ASP A 28 -3.90 -4.52 7.21
C ASP A 28 -2.83 -4.95 8.22
N ALA A 29 -2.75 -6.25 8.54
CA ALA A 29 -1.67 -6.76 9.40
C ALA A 29 -0.29 -6.63 8.75
N ALA A 30 -0.21 -6.63 7.41
CA ALA A 30 1.04 -6.45 6.66
C ALA A 30 1.20 -5.02 6.13
N HIS A 31 0.11 -4.42 5.67
CA HIS A 31 0.13 -3.23 4.82
C HIS A 31 -1.11 -2.36 5.02
N ALA A 32 -1.49 -2.07 6.26
CA ALA A 32 -2.50 -1.03 6.49
C ALA A 32 -2.06 0.24 5.78
N THR A 33 -3.01 0.92 5.13
CA THR A 33 -2.79 2.12 4.33
C THR A 33 -3.75 3.21 4.75
N THR A 34 -3.40 4.47 4.52
CA THR A 34 -4.40 5.55 4.57
C THR A 34 -5.49 5.32 3.52
N PRO A 35 -6.69 5.90 3.67
CA PRO A 35 -7.80 5.71 2.74
C PRO A 35 -7.67 6.56 1.46
N ASP A 36 -6.63 7.38 1.33
CA ASP A 36 -6.52 8.39 0.25
C ASP A 36 -6.54 7.77 -1.16
N PHE A 37 -6.03 6.53 -1.32
CA PHE A 37 -6.16 5.77 -2.57
C PHE A 37 -7.31 4.75 -2.60
N ALA A 38 -8.06 4.60 -1.51
CA ALA A 38 -9.08 3.56 -1.34
C ALA A 38 -8.60 2.13 -1.72
N SER A 39 -7.29 1.87 -1.66
CA SER A 39 -6.67 0.67 -2.24
C SER A 39 -6.50 -0.49 -1.24
N GLY A 40 -6.68 -0.24 0.06
CA GLY A 40 -6.38 -1.23 1.11
C GLY A 40 -7.06 -2.59 0.91
N ALA A 41 -8.36 -2.58 0.58
CA ALA A 41 -9.11 -3.81 0.30
C ALA A 41 -8.60 -4.52 -0.98
N GLY A 42 -8.31 -3.76 -2.04
CA GLY A 42 -7.74 -4.29 -3.28
C GLY A 42 -6.39 -4.96 -3.04
N LEU A 43 -5.49 -4.32 -2.28
CA LEU A 43 -4.20 -4.87 -1.90
C LEU A 43 -4.33 -6.20 -1.14
N ALA A 44 -5.32 -6.32 -0.26
CA ALA A 44 -5.59 -7.56 0.48
C ALA A 44 -6.11 -8.68 -0.44
N ILE A 45 -7.03 -8.35 -1.35
CA ILE A 45 -7.59 -9.30 -2.33
C ILE A 45 -6.49 -9.81 -3.27
N GLU A 46 -5.70 -8.91 -3.85
CA GLU A 46 -4.60 -9.28 -4.74
C GLU A 46 -3.55 -10.15 -4.04
N SER A 47 -3.19 -9.81 -2.79
CA SER A 47 -2.20 -10.58 -2.03
C SER A 47 -2.71 -11.99 -1.74
N THR A 48 -4.01 -12.14 -1.48
CA THR A 48 -4.66 -13.45 -1.29
C THR A 48 -4.70 -14.25 -2.60
N TYR A 49 -5.07 -13.62 -3.71
CA TYR A 49 -5.04 -14.23 -5.04
C TYR A 49 -3.63 -14.73 -5.40
N PHE A 50 -2.63 -13.87 -5.22
CA PHE A 50 -1.24 -14.18 -5.51
C PHE A 50 -0.72 -15.33 -4.64
N LEU A 51 -1.02 -15.32 -3.34
CA LEU A 51 -0.66 -16.41 -2.43
C LEU A 51 -1.30 -17.74 -2.86
N GLY A 52 -2.59 -17.74 -3.19
CA GLY A 52 -3.29 -18.91 -3.70
C GLY A 52 -2.66 -19.47 -4.98
N HIS A 53 -2.27 -18.59 -5.90
CA HIS A 53 -1.58 -18.98 -7.14
C HIS A 53 -0.23 -19.64 -6.87
N ILE A 54 0.59 -19.10 -5.95
CA ILE A 54 1.89 -19.70 -5.60
C ILE A 54 1.70 -21.05 -4.92
N ILE A 55 0.75 -21.15 -3.98
CA ILE A 55 0.45 -22.42 -3.31
C ILE A 55 0.11 -23.48 -4.36
N PHE A 56 -0.78 -23.17 -5.29
CA PHE A 56 -1.13 -24.07 -6.38
C PHE A 56 0.11 -24.50 -7.20
N LYS A 57 0.93 -23.53 -7.64
CA LYS A 57 2.15 -23.81 -8.41
C LYS A 57 3.18 -24.67 -7.68
N VAL A 58 3.30 -24.50 -6.37
CA VAL A 58 4.22 -25.29 -5.53
C VAL A 58 3.69 -26.70 -5.33
N LEU A 59 2.37 -26.87 -5.17
CA LEU A 59 1.73 -28.18 -5.09
C LEU A 59 1.86 -28.96 -6.42
N GLU A 60 1.71 -28.31 -7.58
CA GLU A 60 1.93 -28.95 -8.89
C GLU A 60 3.34 -29.57 -9.02
N LYS A 61 4.34 -28.99 -8.34
CA LYS A 61 5.72 -29.48 -8.38
C LYS A 61 6.03 -30.63 -7.42
N ASN A 62 5.06 -31.08 -6.61
CA ASN A 62 5.22 -32.18 -5.64
C ASN A 62 6.47 -32.05 -4.74
N LEU A 63 6.76 -30.84 -4.29
CA LEU A 63 7.88 -30.57 -3.38
C LEU A 63 7.58 -31.12 -1.96
N ALA A 64 8.63 -31.48 -1.22
CA ALA A 64 8.50 -31.89 0.17
C ALA A 64 7.85 -30.76 1.01
N PRO A 65 6.98 -31.05 2.00
CA PRO A 65 6.16 -30.04 2.69
C PRO A 65 6.95 -28.85 3.27
N ASN A 66 8.14 -29.10 3.81
CA ASN A 66 9.00 -28.05 4.35
C ASN A 66 9.63 -27.18 3.24
N ALA A 67 10.06 -27.80 2.13
CA ALA A 67 10.56 -27.08 0.97
C ALA A 67 9.45 -26.24 0.31
N SER A 68 8.23 -26.76 0.28
CA SER A 68 7.04 -26.06 -0.22
C SER A 68 6.75 -24.80 0.60
N ALA A 69 6.70 -24.91 1.93
CA ALA A 69 6.39 -23.78 2.80
C ALA A 69 7.43 -22.65 2.69
N THR A 70 8.72 -22.98 2.72
CA THR A 70 9.82 -22.00 2.58
C THR A 70 9.80 -21.32 1.21
N THR A 71 9.47 -22.07 0.15
CA THR A 71 9.37 -21.50 -1.19
C THR A 71 8.20 -20.51 -1.28
N ILE A 72 7.04 -20.88 -0.73
CA ILE A 72 5.84 -20.02 -0.72
C ILE A 72 6.13 -18.71 0.03
N THR A 73 6.65 -18.79 1.25
CA THR A 73 6.87 -17.60 2.08
C THR A 73 7.92 -16.67 1.49
N LYS A 74 9.01 -17.23 0.94
CA LYS A 74 10.05 -16.45 0.27
C LYS A 74 9.51 -15.70 -0.96
N VAL A 75 8.83 -16.41 -1.87
CA VAL A 75 8.29 -15.78 -3.09
C VAL A 75 7.21 -14.75 -2.77
N TYR A 76 6.35 -15.04 -1.79
CA TYR A 76 5.33 -14.11 -1.35
C TYR A 76 5.95 -12.82 -0.78
N ASP A 77 6.94 -12.93 0.11
CA ASP A 77 7.64 -11.77 0.67
C ASP A 77 8.34 -10.94 -0.41
N GLU A 78 9.14 -11.59 -1.26
CA GLU A 78 9.96 -10.91 -2.27
C GLU A 78 9.12 -10.10 -3.26
N ILE A 79 7.91 -10.57 -3.59
CA ILE A 79 7.05 -9.93 -4.59
C ILE A 79 6.03 -8.97 -3.96
N ARG A 80 5.29 -9.40 -2.92
CA ARG A 80 4.19 -8.60 -2.38
C ARG A 80 4.66 -7.51 -1.42
N ARG A 81 5.73 -7.72 -0.66
CA ARG A 81 6.25 -6.72 0.28
C ARG A 81 6.62 -5.39 -0.38
N PRO A 82 7.48 -5.34 -1.42
CA PRO A 82 7.85 -4.06 -2.03
C PRO A 82 6.64 -3.38 -2.69
N PHE A 83 5.76 -4.15 -3.35
CA PHE A 83 4.56 -3.62 -3.99
C PHE A 83 3.60 -2.98 -3.00
N CYS A 84 3.19 -3.72 -1.95
CA CYS A 84 2.25 -3.20 -0.96
C CYS A 84 2.85 -2.02 -0.15
N ASN A 85 4.15 -2.07 0.16
CA ASN A 85 4.83 -0.94 0.82
C ASN A 85 4.87 0.32 -0.07
N ALA A 86 5.04 0.16 -1.38
CA ALA A 86 5.00 1.27 -2.33
C ALA A 86 3.58 1.86 -2.44
N ALA A 87 2.55 1.01 -2.54
CA ALA A 87 1.16 1.44 -2.57
C ALA A 87 0.75 2.20 -1.28
N ALA A 88 1.10 1.67 -0.11
CA ALA A 88 0.82 2.33 1.17
C ALA A 88 1.60 3.65 1.34
N ALA A 89 2.78 3.78 0.72
CA ALA A 89 3.52 5.03 0.69
C ALA A 89 2.85 6.05 -0.24
N ALA A 90 2.45 5.61 -1.42
CA ALA A 90 1.81 6.46 -2.42
C ALA A 90 0.47 7.00 -1.89
N SER A 91 -0.30 6.19 -1.17
CA SER A 91 -1.54 6.63 -0.51
C SER A 91 -1.30 7.77 0.46
N ARG A 92 -0.28 7.64 1.32
CA ARG A 92 0.10 8.72 2.22
C ARG A 92 0.53 9.99 1.50
N THR A 93 1.31 9.86 0.41
CA THR A 93 1.72 11.00 -0.42
C THR A 93 0.49 11.70 -1.01
N LEU A 94 -0.48 10.95 -1.53
CA LEU A 94 -1.73 11.53 -2.03
C LEU A 94 -2.47 12.27 -0.92
N GLY A 95 -2.59 11.69 0.27
CA GLY A 95 -3.20 12.36 1.42
C GLY A 95 -2.49 13.68 1.76
N THR A 96 -1.17 13.73 1.73
CA THR A 96 -0.43 14.98 1.97
C THR A 96 -0.66 16.02 0.86
N MET A 97 -0.75 15.58 -0.40
CA MET A 97 -1.02 16.46 -1.54
C MET A 97 -2.44 17.03 -1.46
N SER A 98 -3.44 16.19 -1.18
CA SER A 98 -4.84 16.60 -1.05
C SER A 98 -5.07 17.57 0.11
N ASN A 99 -4.27 17.47 1.17
CA ASN A 99 -4.31 18.37 2.31
C ASN A 99 -3.37 19.58 2.17
N PHE A 100 -2.69 19.78 1.03
CA PHE A 100 -1.70 20.85 0.82
C PHE A 100 -0.60 20.91 1.90
N THR A 101 -0.25 19.76 2.48
CA THR A 101 0.80 19.64 3.52
C THR A 101 2.14 19.19 2.95
N VAL A 102 2.23 19.11 1.62
CA VAL A 102 3.49 18.83 0.92
C VAL A 102 4.43 20.05 0.96
N PRO A 103 5.76 19.85 1.01
CA PRO A 103 6.70 20.95 0.97
C PRO A 103 6.52 21.84 -0.27
N GLY A 104 6.56 23.17 -0.09
CA GLY A 104 6.35 24.17 -1.14
C GLY A 104 4.90 24.67 -1.29
N PHE A 105 3.96 24.11 -0.52
CA PHE A 105 2.55 24.52 -0.50
C PHE A 105 2.13 25.08 0.87
N GLU A 106 3.07 25.36 1.78
CA GLU A 106 2.80 25.82 3.15
C GLU A 106 2.03 27.14 3.21
N GLN A 107 2.12 27.97 2.18
CA GLN A 107 1.40 29.23 2.06
C GLN A 107 -0.09 29.09 1.74
N TYR A 108 -0.55 27.91 1.30
CA TYR A 108 -1.95 27.67 0.93
C TYR A 108 -2.69 27.04 2.10
N ILE A 109 -3.24 27.90 2.95
CA ILE A 109 -4.12 27.52 4.07
C ILE A 109 -5.60 27.67 3.70
N ASP A 110 -6.48 27.03 4.46
CA ASP A 110 -7.93 27.09 4.24
C ASP A 110 -8.43 28.54 4.11
N GLY A 111 -9.11 28.82 3.00
CA GLY A 111 -9.67 30.15 2.68
C GLY A 111 -8.74 31.08 1.89
N VAL A 112 -7.49 30.67 1.61
CA VAL A 112 -6.60 31.41 0.71
C VAL A 112 -6.80 30.92 -0.73
N GLU A 113 -7.05 31.85 -1.65
CA GLU A 113 -7.19 31.53 -3.07
C GLU A 113 -5.83 31.17 -3.67
N MET A 114 -5.74 29.99 -4.28
CA MET A 114 -4.54 29.55 -4.99
C MET A 114 -4.51 30.19 -6.39
N PRO A 115 -3.46 30.95 -6.74
CA PRO A 115 -3.32 31.50 -8.08
C PRO A 115 -3.31 30.38 -9.12
N ARG A 116 -4.01 30.57 -10.25
CA ARG A 116 -4.14 29.54 -11.31
C ARG A 116 -2.80 29.00 -11.82
N GLN A 117 -1.75 29.82 -11.76
CA GLN A 117 -0.40 29.46 -12.19
C GLN A 117 0.26 28.41 -11.29
N ASP A 118 -0.17 28.32 -10.03
CA ASP A 118 0.37 27.42 -9.01
C ASP A 118 -0.45 26.13 -8.88
N ILE A 119 -1.58 26.02 -9.58
CA ILE A 119 -2.48 24.85 -9.52
C ILE A 119 -1.83 23.58 -10.08
N MET A 120 -0.75 23.68 -10.88
CA MET A 120 0.02 22.54 -11.37
C MET A 120 1.49 22.91 -11.69
N PRO A 121 2.39 23.04 -10.71
CA PRO A 121 3.80 23.19 -11.03
C PRO A 121 4.32 21.80 -11.43
N ASN A 122 4.38 21.52 -12.73
CA ASN A 122 5.04 20.37 -13.36
C ASN A 122 5.02 19.06 -12.52
N ILE A 123 3.97 18.24 -12.69
CA ILE A 123 3.85 16.86 -12.15
C ILE A 123 4.86 15.88 -12.82
N THR A 124 5.95 16.38 -13.40
CA THR A 124 6.94 15.59 -14.16
C THR A 124 8.06 14.97 -13.32
N ALA A 125 8.06 15.13 -11.98
CA ALA A 125 9.16 14.69 -11.13
C ALA A 125 9.02 13.28 -10.50
N SER A 126 7.92 12.55 -10.69
CA SER A 126 7.77 11.19 -10.14
C SER A 126 7.72 10.15 -11.26
N PRO A 127 8.78 9.34 -11.48
CA PRO A 127 8.88 8.45 -12.64
C PRO A 127 7.93 7.24 -12.62
N HIS A 128 7.11 7.06 -11.57
CA HIS A 128 6.24 5.91 -11.40
C HIS A 128 4.89 6.28 -10.79
N ILE A 129 4.01 6.90 -11.58
CA ILE A 129 2.57 6.87 -11.30
C ILE A 129 1.96 5.88 -12.30
N ILE A 130 1.90 4.62 -11.90
CA ILE A 130 0.97 3.65 -12.48
C ILE A 130 -0.22 3.64 -11.51
N CYS A 131 -1.25 4.42 -11.83
CA CYS A 131 -2.59 4.11 -11.35
C CYS A 131 -3.07 2.89 -12.13
N VAL A 132 -3.55 1.88 -11.40
CA VAL A 132 -4.42 0.83 -11.97
C VAL A 132 -5.84 1.37 -12.02
#